data_AF-A0A3R9ET78-F1
#
_entry.id   AF-A0A3R9ET78-F1
#
_cell.length_a   1.000
_cell.length_b   1.000
_cell.length_c   1.000
_cell.angle_alpha   90.00
_cell.angle_beta   90.00
_cell.angle_gamma   90.00
#
_symmetry.space_group_name_H-M   'P 1'
#
loop_
_entity.id
_entity.type
_entity.pdbx_description
1 polymer ?
#
loop_
_entity_poly.entity_id
_entity_poly.type
_entity_poly.pdbx_seq_one_letter_code
_entity_poly.pdbx_strand_id
1 'polypeptide(L)'
;MKQRLYLLTVQREMVKNAMRNHSKTLVGIGQQLFDIALIKVGGMNRVVELDGMEMIYISQSLNSYAKKLSNADKIVESQHYRILAMEIEQIRIYFQQTNGPKVHIKKQAASAPTLTA
;
A
#
# COMPACT_ATOMS: atom_id res chain seq x y z
N MET A 1 -0.51 13.35 -5.41
CA MET A 1 -1.40 12.79 -6.45
C MET A 1 -2.11 11.56 -5.87
N LYS A 2 -3.33 11.26 -6.30
CA LYS A 2 -4.11 10.11 -5.79
C LYS A 2 -4.61 9.23 -6.94
N GLN A 3 -4.74 7.93 -6.68
CA GLN A 3 -5.27 6.92 -7.56
C GLN A 3 -6.63 6.46 -7.06
N ARG A 4 -7.62 6.36 -7.95
CA ARG A 4 -8.92 5.77 -7.61
C ARG A 4 -8.81 4.25 -7.69
N LEU A 5 -9.17 3.59 -6.60
CA LEU A 5 -9.29 2.15 -6.49
C LEU A 5 -10.77 1.77 -6.41
N TYR A 6 -11.20 0.88 -7.31
CA TYR A 6 -12.57 0.36 -7.36
C TYR A 6 -12.56 -1.04 -6.78
N LEU A 7 -13.21 -1.23 -5.63
CA LEU A 7 -13.23 -2.50 -4.92
C LEU A 7 -14.64 -3.06 -4.82
N LEU A 8 -14.76 -4.37 -5.08
CA LEU A 8 -15.98 -5.13 -4.79
C LEU A 8 -16.24 -5.16 -3.29
N THR A 9 -17.50 -5.38 -2.88
CA THR A 9 -17.89 -5.40 -1.46
C THR A 9 -17.04 -6.37 -0.63
N VAL A 10 -16.77 -7.56 -1.16
CA VAL A 10 -15.93 -8.56 -0.48
C VAL A 10 -14.49 -8.08 -0.32
N GLN A 11 -13.88 -7.54 -1.38
CA GLN A 11 -12.52 -7.01 -1.35
C GLN A 11 -12.38 -5.85 -0.36
N ARG A 12 -13.43 -5.01 -0.23
CA ARG A 12 -13.46 -3.92 0.76
C ARG A 12 -13.36 -4.44 2.18
N GLU A 13 -14.15 -5.44 2.52
CA GLU A 13 -14.13 -6.04 3.86
C GLU A 13 -12.83 -6.79 4.12
N MET A 14 -12.24 -7.44 3.11
CA MET A 14 -10.91 -8.03 3.21
C MET A 14 -9.85 -6.98 3.56
N VAL A 15 -9.81 -5.86 2.83
CA VAL A 15 -8.86 -4.78 3.11
C VAL A 15 -9.05 -4.22 4.53
N LYS A 16 -10.29 -3.93 4.93
CA LYS A 16 -10.59 -3.43 6.30
C LYS A 16 -10.13 -4.41 7.37
N ASN A 17 -10.43 -5.70 7.21
CA ASN A 17 -10.06 -6.73 8.17
C ASN A 17 -8.55 -6.91 8.26
N ALA A 18 -7.86 -6.94 7.13
CA ALA A 18 -6.42 -7.03 7.08
C ALA A 18 -5.75 -5.84 7.75
N MET A 19 -6.16 -4.61 7.42
CA MET A 19 -5.57 -3.40 8.00
C MET A 19 -5.84 -3.28 9.51
N ARG A 20 -7.06 -3.60 9.97
CA ARG A 20 -7.37 -3.64 11.42
C ARG A 20 -6.57 -4.70 12.16
N ASN A 21 -6.24 -5.81 11.51
CA ASN A 21 -5.40 -6.82 12.14
C ASN A 21 -3.94 -6.36 12.20
N HIS A 22 -3.46 -5.73 11.14
CA HIS A 22 -2.09 -5.25 11.04
C HIS A 22 -1.81 -4.07 11.97
N SER A 23 -2.75 -3.14 12.17
CA SER A 23 -2.57 -1.99 13.08
C SER A 23 -2.24 -2.41 14.51
N LYS A 24 -2.81 -3.54 14.98
CA LYS A 24 -2.54 -4.10 16.31
C LYS A 24 -1.09 -4.53 16.52
N THR A 25 -0.30 -4.63 15.45
CA THR A 25 1.10 -5.06 15.48
C THR A 25 2.09 -3.90 15.32
N LEU A 26 1.59 -2.71 15.00
CA LEU A 26 2.41 -1.51 14.80
C LEU A 26 2.52 -0.72 16.10
N VAL A 27 3.66 -0.07 16.30
CA VAL A 27 3.93 0.83 17.44
C VAL A 27 4.64 2.10 16.97
N GLY A 28 4.42 3.21 17.69
CA GLY A 28 5.13 4.47 17.44
C GLY A 28 4.61 5.27 16.23
N ILE A 29 5.48 6.06 15.59
CA ILE A 29 5.10 7.01 14.52
C ILE A 29 4.53 6.29 13.29
N GLY A 30 5.07 5.13 12.93
CA GLY A 30 4.56 4.33 11.81
C GLY A 30 3.10 3.91 11.99
N GLN A 31 2.66 3.70 13.24
CA GLN A 31 1.27 3.40 13.57
C GLN A 31 0.36 4.60 13.30
N GLN A 32 0.79 5.82 13.63
CA GLN A 32 -0.03 7.03 13.41
C GLN A 32 -0.32 7.25 11.92
N LEU A 33 0.70 7.13 11.07
CA LEU A 33 0.53 7.25 9.61
C LEU A 33 -0.35 6.13 9.04
N PHE A 34 -0.18 4.92 9.55
CA PHE A 34 -1.00 3.78 9.19
C PHE A 34 -2.47 3.99 9.59
N ASP A 35 -2.72 4.52 10.79
CA ASP A 35 -4.07 4.73 11.32
C ASP A 35 -4.84 5.78 10.52
N ILE A 36 -4.16 6.82 10.00
CA ILE A 36 -4.76 7.78 9.07
C ILE A 36 -5.28 7.06 7.82
N ALA A 37 -4.46 6.18 7.22
CA ALA A 37 -4.87 5.38 6.07
C ALA A 37 -6.00 4.41 6.42
N LEU A 38 -5.96 3.80 7.60
CA LEU A 38 -7.00 2.88 8.09
C LEU A 38 -8.35 3.58 8.27
N ILE A 39 -8.39 4.80 8.83
CA ILE A 39 -9.62 5.58 8.98
C ILE A 39 -10.26 5.83 7.61
N LYS A 40 -9.45 6.26 6.65
CA LYS A 40 -9.88 6.53 5.28
C LYS A 40 -10.46 5.31 4.58
N VAL A 41 -9.77 4.17 4.70
CA VAL A 41 -10.25 2.87 4.19
C VAL A 41 -11.49 2.39 4.97
N GLY A 42 -11.59 2.69 6.26
CA GLY A 42 -12.74 2.36 7.09
C GLY A 42 -14.03 3.02 6.59
N GLY A 43 -13.94 4.28 6.15
CA GLY A 43 -15.04 5.05 5.58
C GLY A 43 -15.28 4.84 4.08
N MET A 44 -14.58 3.89 3.43
CA MET A 44 -14.69 3.75 1.98
C MET A 44 -16.00 3.10 1.54
N ASN A 45 -16.64 3.72 0.55
CA ASN A 45 -17.74 3.16 -0.23
C ASN A 45 -17.17 2.33 -1.39
N ARG A 46 -17.77 2.38 -2.59
CA ARG A 46 -17.31 1.61 -3.76
C ARG A 46 -15.93 2.04 -4.28
N VAL A 47 -15.57 3.29 -4.06
CA VAL A 47 -14.33 3.91 -4.58
C VAL A 47 -13.58 4.53 -3.42
N VAL A 48 -12.26 4.38 -3.41
CA VAL A 48 -11.35 5.08 -2.50
C VAL A 48 -10.22 5.71 -3.30
N GLU A 49 -9.88 6.95 -2.98
CA GLU A 49 -8.75 7.64 -3.57
C GLU A 49 -7.52 7.44 -2.70
N LEU A 50 -6.52 6.71 -3.16
CA LEU A 50 -5.33 6.34 -2.40
C LEU A 50 -4.07 6.95 -2.97
N ASP A 51 -3.13 7.33 -2.14
CA ASP A 51 -1.76 7.63 -2.56
C ASP A 51 -0.88 6.38 -2.56
N GLY A 52 0.37 6.53 -3.01
CA GLY A 52 1.33 5.44 -3.10
C GLY A 52 1.64 4.79 -1.75
N MET A 53 1.68 5.56 -0.67
CA MET A 53 1.97 5.05 0.68
C MET A 53 0.78 4.29 1.26
N GLU A 54 -0.43 4.83 1.08
CA GLU A 54 -1.65 4.16 1.51
C GLU A 54 -1.84 2.81 0.78
N MET A 55 -1.49 2.73 -0.51
CA MET A 55 -1.47 1.46 -1.26
C MET A 55 -0.45 0.46 -0.70
N ILE A 56 0.73 0.91 -0.24
CA ILE A 56 1.72 0.05 0.43
C ILE A 56 1.16 -0.50 1.74
N TYR A 57 0.53 0.34 2.56
CA TYR A 57 -0.05 -0.11 3.82
C TYR A 57 -1.13 -1.17 3.61
N ILE A 58 -1.94 -1.02 2.56
CA ILE A 58 -2.94 -2.03 2.20
C ILE A 58 -2.27 -3.34 1.75
N SER A 59 -1.32 -3.29 0.81
CA SER A 59 -0.68 -4.51 0.27
C SER A 59 0.11 -5.27 1.35
N GLN A 60 0.79 -4.54 2.25
CA GLN A 60 1.48 -5.13 3.42
C GLN A 60 0.50 -5.78 4.40
N SER A 61 -0.61 -5.10 4.70
CA SER A 61 -1.63 -5.63 5.61
C SER A 61 -2.27 -6.90 5.07
N LEU A 62 -2.62 -6.92 3.78
CA LEU A 62 -3.19 -8.09 3.11
C LEU A 62 -2.24 -9.28 3.14
N ASN A 63 -0.95 -9.07 2.84
CA ASN A 63 0.06 -10.13 2.89
C ASN A 63 0.31 -10.64 4.32
N SER A 64 0.34 -9.74 5.30
CA SER A 64 0.47 -10.09 6.72
C SER A 64 -0.71 -10.96 7.17
N TYR A 65 -1.93 -10.58 6.81
CA TYR A 65 -3.13 -11.34 7.15
C TYR A 65 -3.22 -12.67 6.41
N ALA A 66 -2.81 -12.72 5.13
CA ALA A 66 -2.69 -13.97 4.38
C ALA A 66 -1.73 -14.94 5.06
N LYS A 67 -0.56 -14.48 5.53
CA LYS A 67 0.38 -15.32 6.29
C LYS A 67 -0.27 -15.86 7.56
N LYS A 68 -1.02 -15.03 8.29
CA LYS A 68 -1.76 -15.47 9.48
C LYS A 68 -2.80 -16.55 9.15
N LEU A 69 -3.56 -16.40 8.07
CA LEU A 69 -4.55 -17.39 7.63
C LEU A 69 -3.88 -18.70 7.20
N SER A 70 -2.78 -18.61 6.47
CA SER A 70 -1.98 -19.78 6.06
C SER A 70 -1.47 -20.57 7.26
N ASN A 71 -1.01 -19.89 8.31
CA ASN A 71 -0.55 -20.53 9.55
C ASN A 71 -1.70 -21.17 10.35
N ALA A 72 -2.94 -20.87 10.02
CA ALA A 72 -4.14 -21.44 10.63
C ALA A 72 -4.84 -22.43 9.67
N ASP A 73 -4.11 -22.96 8.69
CA ASP A 73 -4.57 -23.92 7.67
C ASP A 73 -5.74 -23.43 6.79
N LYS A 74 -6.02 -22.11 6.77
CA LYS A 74 -7.01 -21.46 5.90
C LYS A 74 -6.39 -21.09 4.57
N ILE A 75 -6.01 -22.10 3.79
CA ILE A 75 -5.19 -21.95 2.58
C ILE A 75 -5.94 -21.19 1.48
N VAL A 76 -7.22 -21.50 1.25
CA VAL A 76 -8.03 -20.88 0.18
C VAL A 76 -8.24 -19.39 0.47
N GLU A 77 -8.61 -19.05 1.71
CA GLU A 77 -8.77 -17.66 2.13
C GLU A 77 -7.45 -16.90 2.04
N SER A 78 -6.35 -17.49 2.52
CA SER A 78 -5.00 -16.92 2.39
C SER A 78 -4.67 -16.53 0.95
N GLN A 79 -4.99 -17.39 -0.03
CA GLN A 79 -4.77 -17.11 -1.45
C GLN A 79 -5.57 -15.89 -1.93
N HIS A 80 -6.83 -15.76 -1.54
CA HIS A 80 -7.64 -14.58 -1.91
C HIS A 80 -7.00 -13.27 -1.40
N TYR A 81 -6.47 -13.26 -0.18
CA TYR A 81 -5.78 -12.08 0.35
C TYR A 81 -4.48 -11.78 -0.41
N ARG A 82 -3.70 -12.80 -0.80
CA ARG A 82 -2.48 -12.62 -1.61
C ARG A 82 -2.77 -12.08 -3.01
N ILE A 83 -3.78 -12.61 -3.68
CA ILE A 83 -4.17 -12.16 -5.01
C ILE A 83 -4.57 -10.68 -4.97
N LEU A 84 -5.42 -10.29 -4.01
CA LEU A 84 -5.82 -8.90 -3.86
C LEU A 84 -4.61 -7.98 -3.53
N ALA A 85 -3.66 -8.47 -2.73
CA ALA A 85 -2.43 -7.72 -2.46
C ALA A 85 -1.60 -7.49 -3.72
N MET A 86 -1.48 -8.51 -4.58
CA MET A 86 -0.77 -8.40 -5.85
C MET A 86 -1.45 -7.43 -6.82
N GLU A 87 -2.78 -7.48 -6.94
CA GLU A 87 -3.54 -6.55 -7.77
C GLU A 87 -3.33 -5.10 -7.35
N ILE A 88 -3.42 -4.80 -6.05
CA ILE A 88 -3.19 -3.45 -5.52
C ILE A 88 -1.75 -3.00 -5.73
N GLU A 89 -0.78 -3.91 -5.58
CA GLU A 89 0.63 -3.61 -5.80
C GLU A 89 0.92 -3.29 -7.27
N GLN A 90 0.31 -4.01 -8.22
CA GLN A 90 0.42 -3.70 -9.64
C GLN A 90 -0.15 -2.31 -9.96
N ILE A 91 -1.30 -1.96 -9.38
CA ILE A 91 -1.90 -0.62 -9.52
C ILE A 91 -0.96 0.44 -8.94
N ARG A 92 -0.34 0.19 -7.78
CA ARG A 92 0.64 1.09 -7.16
C ARG A 92 1.85 1.30 -8.07
N ILE A 93 2.42 0.22 -8.62
CA ILE A 93 3.57 0.28 -9.52
C ILE A 93 3.23 1.11 -10.75
N TYR A 94 2.09 0.85 -11.38
CA TYR A 94 1.64 1.63 -12.54
C TYR A 94 1.43 3.11 -12.19
N PHE A 95 0.81 3.41 -11.06
CA PHE A 95 0.63 4.76 -10.56
C PHE A 95 1.97 5.48 -10.34
N GLN A 96 2.95 4.81 -9.74
CA GLN A 96 4.28 5.38 -9.52
C GLN A 96 5.09 5.53 -10.81
N GLN A 97 4.99 4.61 -11.76
CA GLN A 97 5.65 4.74 -13.06
C GLN A 97 5.09 5.92 -13.86
N THR A 98 3.79 6.16 -13.74
CA THR A 98 3.10 7.25 -14.47
C THR A 98 3.36 8.61 -13.83
N ASN A 99 3.33 8.69 -12.49
CA ASN A 99 3.29 9.95 -11.75
C ASN A 99 4.54 10.21 -10.91
N GLY A 100 5.43 9.24 -10.78
CA GLY A 100 6.65 9.37 -10.00
C GLY A 100 7.61 10.36 -10.65
N PRO A 101 8.52 10.96 -9.86
CA PRO A 101 9.55 11.83 -10.39
C PRO A 101 10.39 11.01 -11.38
N LYS A 102 10.30 11.38 -12.67
CA LYS A 102 11.18 10.83 -13.70
C LYS A 102 12.56 11.40 -13.42
N VAL A 103 13.40 10.64 -12.73
CA VAL A 103 14.83 10.91 -12.70
C VAL A 103 15.31 10.70 -14.13
N HIS A 104 15.21 11.75 -14.94
CA HIS A 104 16.06 11.86 -16.10
C HIS A 104 17.46 11.80 -15.51
N ILE A 105 18.13 10.65 -15.66
CA ILE A 105 19.56 10.53 -15.43
C ILE A 105 20.19 11.47 -16.47
N LYS A 106 20.17 12.77 -16.17
CA LYS A 106 21.00 13.74 -16.84
C LYS A 106 22.40 13.27 -16.53
N LYS A 107 23.11 12.81 -17.55
CA LYS A 107 24.56 12.50 -17.53
C LYS A 107 25.44 13.69 -17.11
N GLN A 108 24.94 14.69 -16.38
CA GLN A 108 25.61 15.97 -16.10
C GLN A 108 25.16 16.59 -14.75
N ALA A 109 25.15 15.83 -13.67
CA ALA A 109 24.93 16.42 -12.34
C ALA A 109 25.70 15.67 -11.25
N ALA A 110 27.03 15.57 -11.39
CA ALA A 110 27.94 15.34 -10.26
C ALA A 110 29.41 15.56 -10.68
N SER A 111 29.79 16.81 -10.98
CA SER A 111 31.17 17.26 -10.88
C SER A 111 31.25 18.78 -11.01
N ALA A 112 30.69 19.48 -10.02
CA ALA A 112 31.20 20.81 -9.68
C ALA A 112 32.24 20.58 -8.58
N PRO A 113 33.56 20.60 -8.87
CA PRO A 113 34.53 20.72 -7.80
C PRO A 113 34.27 22.07 -7.13
N THR A 114 34.04 22.02 -5.82
CA THR A 114 33.99 23.19 -4.94
C THR A 114 35.17 24.11 -5.24
N LEU A 115 34.89 25.29 -5.82
CA LEU A 115 35.82 26.41 -5.83
C LEU A 115 35.94 26.89 -4.38
N THR A 116 37.02 26.50 -3.72
CA THR A 116 37.48 27.17 -2.50
C THR A 116 37.94 28.58 -2.88
N ALA A 117 37.47 29.55 -2.09
CA ALA A 117 37.74 30.99 -2.19
C ALA A 117 39.23 31.35 -2.10
#